data_AF-A0A813ESH6-F1
#
_entry.id   AF-A0A813ESH6-F1
#
_cell.length_a   1.000
_cell.length_b   1.000
_cell.length_c   1.000
_cell.angle_alpha   90.00
_cell.angle_beta   90.00
_cell.angle_gamma   90.00
#
_symmetry.space_group_name_H-M   'P 1'
#
loop_
_entity.id
_entity.type
_entity.pdbx_description
1 polymer ?
#
loop_
_entity_poly.entity_id
_entity_poly.type
_entity_poly.pdbx_seq_one_letter_code
_entity_poly.pdbx_strand_id
1 'polypeptide(L)'
;MATDWWAQWIMCIPCALILSCLVFKANCEEGYYCVKGSTTVWACTAAFWLHIVLHTLFLKYVVPRFRLEGESDGADSNTYKGCSERIAASWVTMNPIYVLRSQYFYKRSPACEYCLPGKEHRLETNEEIGLFFNDCAAAAEDYNAPHVDTDALNGHWENLHSQVSGRRKAEEAGGRRGRGRGRAGAEVRLRSQGEGTLCLRSS
;
A
#
# COMPACT_ATOMS: atom_id res chain seq x y z
N MET A 1 -15.09 8.51 0.24
CA MET A 1 -15.54 8.53 -1.18
C MET A 1 -15.89 9.92 -1.70
N ALA A 2 -16.57 10.80 -0.94
CA ALA A 2 -16.87 12.16 -1.44
C ALA A 2 -15.60 12.99 -1.69
N THR A 3 -14.59 12.87 -0.82
CA THR A 3 -13.31 13.59 -0.93
C THR A 3 -12.54 13.22 -2.19
N ASP A 4 -12.41 11.93 -2.50
CA ASP A 4 -11.71 11.45 -3.70
C ASP A 4 -12.41 11.91 -4.98
N TRP A 5 -13.75 11.89 -4.98
CA TRP A 5 -14.54 12.40 -6.10
C TRP A 5 -14.29 13.89 -6.36
N TRP A 6 -14.32 14.71 -5.30
CA TRP A 6 -14.05 16.15 -5.40
C TRP A 6 -12.61 16.43 -5.83
N ALA A 7 -11.63 15.68 -5.29
CA ALA A 7 -10.23 15.81 -5.66
C ALA A 7 -10.00 15.51 -7.15
N GLN A 8 -10.58 14.40 -7.65
CA GLN A 8 -10.52 14.04 -9.06
C GLN A 8 -11.19 15.09 -9.95
N TRP A 9 -12.34 15.62 -9.53
CA TRP A 9 -13.07 16.62 -10.30
C TRP A 9 -12.34 17.98 -10.36
N ILE A 10 -11.75 18.43 -9.25
CA ILE A 10 -11.00 19.71 -9.20
C ILE A 10 -9.76 19.69 -10.11
N MET A 11 -9.12 18.53 -10.30
CA MET A 11 -8.01 18.35 -11.23
C MET A 11 -8.39 18.65 -12.70
N CYS A 12 -9.68 18.62 -13.03
CA CYS A 12 -10.15 18.97 -14.38
C CYS A 12 -9.90 20.44 -14.74
N ILE A 13 -9.93 21.36 -13.76
CA ILE A 13 -9.79 22.80 -13.99
C ILE A 13 -8.41 23.16 -14.57
N PRO A 14 -7.28 22.77 -13.93
CA PRO A 14 -5.95 23.04 -14.50
C PRO A 14 -5.72 22.31 -15.84
N CYS A 15 -6.24 21.09 -16.01
CA CYS A 15 -6.15 20.38 -17.28
C CYS A 15 -6.91 21.08 -18.42
N ALA A 16 -8.11 21.58 -18.16
CA ALA A 16 -8.89 22.36 -19.11
C ALA A 16 -8.17 23.66 -19.49
N LEU A 17 -7.53 24.33 -18.53
CA LEU A 17 -6.74 25.53 -18.78
C LEU A 17 -5.54 25.26 -19.70
N ILE A 18 -4.80 24.17 -19.44
CA ILE A 18 -3.69 23.74 -20.32
C ILE A 18 -4.19 23.47 -21.74
N LEU A 19 -5.35 22.82 -21.89
CA LEU A 19 -5.95 22.57 -23.20
C LEU A 19 -6.30 23.88 -23.93
N SER A 20 -6.87 24.86 -23.24
CA SER A 20 -7.16 26.18 -23.81
C SER A 20 -5.88 26.89 -24.27
N CYS A 21 -4.79 26.79 -23.50
CA CYS A 21 -3.48 27.33 -23.91
C CYS A 21 -2.92 26.62 -25.15
N LEU A 22 -3.12 25.30 -25.27
CA LEU A 22 -2.72 24.54 -26.45
C LEU A 22 -3.50 24.95 -27.70
N VAL A 23 -4.82 25.12 -27.58
CA VAL A 23 -5.68 25.61 -28.68
C VAL A 23 -5.26 27.02 -29.12
N PHE A 24 -4.95 27.89 -28.16
CA PHE A 24 -4.44 29.23 -28.46
C PHE A 24 -3.09 29.18 -29.18
N LYS A 25 -2.16 28.33 -28.73
CA LYS A 25 -0.83 28.20 -29.31
C LYS A 25 -0.85 27.59 -30.72
N ALA A 26 -1.69 26.58 -30.95
CA ALA A 26 -1.81 25.91 -32.25
C ALA A 26 -2.50 26.76 -33.32
N ASN A 27 -3.15 27.86 -32.93
CA ASN A 27 -3.84 28.75 -33.87
C ASN A 27 -2.83 29.43 -34.82
N CYS A 28 -3.01 29.21 -36.12
CA CYS A 28 -2.12 29.70 -37.20
C CYS A 28 -0.72 29.07 -37.24
N GLU A 29 -0.53 27.90 -36.63
CA GLU A 29 0.65 27.05 -36.87
C GLU A 29 0.52 26.33 -38.23
N GLU A 30 1.64 26.08 -38.92
CA GLU A 30 1.62 25.44 -40.25
C GLU A 30 0.93 24.06 -40.19
N GLY A 31 -0.16 23.90 -40.95
CA GLY A 31 -0.98 22.68 -40.95
C GLY A 31 -2.26 22.73 -40.10
N TYR A 32 -2.49 23.81 -39.34
CA TYR A 32 -3.71 24.02 -38.57
C TYR A 32 -4.57 25.18 -39.10
N TYR A 33 -5.81 25.24 -38.62
CA TYR A 33 -6.74 26.33 -38.95
C TYR A 33 -6.27 27.65 -38.32
N CYS A 34 -6.43 28.75 -39.07
CA CYS A 34 -6.06 30.09 -38.59
C CYS A 34 -7.32 30.92 -38.41
N VAL A 35 -7.75 31.07 -37.15
CA VAL A 35 -8.88 31.93 -36.78
C VAL A 35 -8.33 33.24 -36.25
N LYS A 36 -8.90 34.37 -36.69
CA LYS A 36 -8.50 35.72 -36.26
C LYS A 36 -9.58 36.36 -35.40
N GLY A 37 -9.16 37.16 -34.42
CA GLY A 37 -10.06 38.00 -33.63
C GLY A 37 -10.77 37.28 -32.49
N SER A 38 -11.99 37.72 -32.17
CA SER A 38 -12.77 37.25 -31.02
C SER A 38 -13.16 35.78 -31.09
N THR A 39 -13.21 35.20 -32.28
CA THR A 39 -13.51 33.79 -32.51
C THR A 39 -12.47 32.84 -31.91
N THR A 40 -11.20 33.26 -31.77
CA THR A 40 -10.17 32.46 -31.08
C THR A 40 -10.46 32.34 -29.58
N VAL A 41 -10.92 33.45 -28.96
CA VAL A 41 -11.28 33.44 -27.53
C VAL A 41 -12.45 32.49 -27.29
N TRP A 42 -13.47 32.53 -28.15
CA TRP A 42 -14.60 31.60 -28.09
C TRP A 42 -14.18 30.14 -28.28
N ALA A 43 -13.23 29.86 -29.19
CA ALA A 43 -12.69 28.51 -29.37
C ALA A 43 -11.96 28.01 -28.11
N CYS A 44 -11.14 28.85 -27.46
CA CYS A 44 -10.46 28.52 -26.21
C CYS A 44 -11.44 28.27 -25.05
N THR A 45 -12.49 29.10 -24.94
CA THR A 45 -13.55 28.94 -23.93
C THR A 45 -14.39 27.69 -24.19
N ALA A 46 -14.71 27.40 -25.45
CA ALA A 46 -15.43 26.18 -25.83
C ALA A 46 -14.60 24.93 -25.51
N ALA A 47 -13.30 24.93 -25.81
CA ALA A 47 -12.40 23.84 -25.47
C ALA A 47 -12.31 23.59 -23.95
N PHE A 48 -12.30 24.66 -23.15
CA PHE A 48 -12.32 24.58 -21.69
C PHE A 48 -13.56 23.84 -21.17
N TRP A 49 -14.75 24.32 -21.56
CA TRP A 49 -16.01 23.73 -21.10
C TRP A 49 -16.23 22.32 -21.66
N LEU A 50 -15.86 22.08 -22.92
CA LEU A 50 -15.92 20.75 -23.52
C LEU A 50 -15.07 19.76 -22.73
N HIS A 51 -13.85 20.14 -22.32
CA HIS A 51 -13.01 19.29 -21.49
C HIS A 51 -13.66 19.01 -20.13
N ILE A 52 -14.23 20.02 -19.47
CA ILE A 52 -14.91 19.84 -18.17
C ILE A 52 -16.09 18.87 -18.28
N VAL A 53 -16.94 19.04 -19.29
CA VAL A 53 -18.08 18.17 -19.51
C VAL A 53 -17.60 16.75 -19.82
N LEU A 54 -16.66 16.59 -20.75
CA LEU A 54 -16.12 15.29 -21.12
C LEU A 54 -15.48 14.59 -19.91
N HIS A 55 -14.65 15.29 -19.14
CA HIS A 55 -14.03 14.75 -17.95
C HIS A 55 -15.07 14.32 -16.91
N THR A 56 -16.10 15.14 -16.68
CA THR A 56 -17.20 14.80 -15.76
C THR A 56 -17.98 13.57 -16.24
N LEU A 57 -18.21 13.42 -17.55
CA LEU A 57 -18.83 12.24 -18.14
C LEU A 57 -17.94 11.00 -17.97
N PHE A 58 -16.62 11.12 -18.16
CA PHE A 58 -15.67 10.03 -17.91
C PHE A 58 -15.68 9.59 -16.44
N LEU A 59 -15.63 10.53 -15.49
CA LEU A 59 -15.72 10.21 -14.06
C LEU A 59 -17.05 9.54 -13.69
N LYS A 60 -18.16 9.92 -14.34
CA LYS A 60 -19.49 9.36 -14.01
C LYS A 60 -19.78 8.02 -14.69
N TYR A 61 -19.29 7.79 -15.90
CA TYR A 61 -19.67 6.61 -16.70
C TYR A 61 -18.55 5.61 -16.92
N VAL A 62 -17.29 6.05 -16.90
CA VAL A 62 -16.14 5.19 -17.19
C VAL A 62 -15.51 4.69 -15.89
N VAL A 63 -15.24 5.58 -14.93
CA VAL A 63 -14.62 5.21 -13.64
C VAL A 63 -15.42 4.14 -12.89
N PRO A 64 -16.76 4.19 -12.78
CA PRO A 64 -17.51 3.15 -12.08
C PRO A 64 -17.42 1.77 -12.73
N ARG A 65 -17.11 1.69 -14.03
CA ARG A 65 -16.92 0.39 -14.70
C ARG A 65 -15.59 -0.29 -14.35
N PHE A 66 -14.63 0.47 -13.84
CA PHE A 66 -13.35 -0.06 -13.36
C PHE A 66 -13.34 -0.27 -11.85
N ARG A 67 -14.49 -0.12 -11.18
CA ARG A 67 -14.61 -0.47 -9.77
C ARG A 67 -14.52 -1.99 -9.66
N LEU A 68 -13.39 -2.49 -9.20
CA LEU A 68 -13.31 -3.85 -8.68
C LEU A 68 -14.37 -3.96 -7.58
N GLU A 69 -15.27 -4.93 -7.70
CA GLU A 69 -16.23 -5.33 -6.66
C GLU A 69 -15.48 -5.99 -5.48
N GLY A 70 -14.44 -5.32 -4.98
CA GLY A 70 -13.87 -5.64 -3.69
C GLY A 70 -14.89 -5.22 -2.63
N GLU A 71 -15.19 -6.16 -1.73
CA GLU A 71 -15.82 -5.91 -0.44
C GLU A 71 -15.35 -4.55 0.07
N SER A 72 -16.27 -3.63 0.37
CA SER A 72 -15.86 -2.36 0.96
C SER A 72 -15.00 -2.67 2.18
N ASP A 73 -13.88 -1.97 2.38
CA ASP A 73 -12.91 -2.24 3.45
C ASP A 73 -13.47 -2.00 4.87
N GLY A 74 -14.80 -2.06 5.06
CA GLY A 74 -15.53 -1.66 6.25
C GLY A 74 -15.41 -0.16 6.53
N ALA A 75 -14.92 0.64 5.58
CA ALA A 75 -14.67 2.08 5.80
C ALA A 75 -15.93 2.85 6.22
N ASP A 76 -17.11 2.42 5.74
CA ASP A 76 -18.39 3.04 6.12
C ASP A 76 -18.92 2.55 7.48
N SER A 77 -18.46 1.38 7.97
CA SER A 77 -18.87 0.80 9.26
C SER A 77 -17.87 1.06 10.39
N ASN A 78 -16.62 1.36 10.08
CA ASN A 78 -15.57 1.56 11.07
C ASN A 78 -15.66 2.99 11.63
N THR A 79 -15.81 3.09 12.95
CA THR A 79 -15.69 4.38 13.63
C THR A 79 -14.25 4.88 13.55
N TYR A 80 -14.06 6.21 13.55
CA TYR A 80 -12.73 6.81 13.59
C TYR A 80 -11.90 6.27 14.75
N LYS A 81 -12.53 6.05 15.92
CA LYS A 81 -11.90 5.44 17.09
C LYS A 81 -11.32 4.06 16.76
N GLY A 82 -12.12 3.15 16.19
CA GLY A 82 -11.64 1.81 15.82
C GLY A 82 -10.52 1.81 14.78
N CYS A 83 -10.57 2.72 13.80
CA CYS A 83 -9.48 2.88 12.83
C CYS A 83 -8.19 3.41 13.47
N SER A 84 -8.31 4.42 14.34
CA SER A 84 -7.17 5.03 15.03
C SER A 84 -6.56 4.14 16.11
N GLU A 85 -7.30 3.15 16.64
CA GLU A 85 -6.74 2.12 17.51
C GLU A 85 -5.87 1.13 16.73
N ARG A 86 -6.25 0.81 15.49
CA ARG A 86 -5.54 -0.16 14.65
C ARG A 86 -4.34 0.43 13.91
N ILE A 87 -4.40 1.70 13.55
CA ILE A 87 -3.41 2.36 12.67
C ILE A 87 -2.82 3.56 13.41
N ALA A 88 -1.52 3.51 13.70
CA ALA A 88 -0.77 4.59 14.33
C ALA A 88 -0.76 5.89 13.49
N ALA A 89 -0.69 5.72 12.18
CA ALA A 89 -0.70 6.79 11.20
C ALA A 89 -2.12 7.32 10.97
N SER A 90 -2.56 8.20 11.85
CA SER A 90 -3.81 8.96 11.69
C SER A 90 -3.53 10.32 11.04
N TRP A 91 -4.58 11.00 10.57
CA TRP A 91 -4.45 12.37 10.07
C TRP A 91 -3.83 13.33 11.09
N VAL A 92 -4.09 13.09 12.39
CA VAL A 92 -3.58 13.91 13.49
C VAL A 92 -2.09 13.68 13.69
N THR A 93 -1.64 12.42 13.74
CA THR A 93 -0.24 12.06 14.02
C THR A 93 0.69 12.23 12.83
N MET A 94 0.16 12.18 11.60
CA MET A 94 0.94 12.40 10.36
C MET A 94 0.97 13.85 9.88
N ASN A 95 0.21 14.76 10.49
CA ASN A 95 0.23 16.17 10.11
C ASN A 95 1.21 16.95 11.02
N PRO A 96 2.42 17.29 10.53
CA PRO A 96 3.42 17.96 11.37
C PRO A 96 2.96 19.34 11.84
N ILE A 97 2.10 20.03 11.07
CA ILE A 97 1.53 21.32 11.46
C ILE A 97 0.57 21.13 12.64
N TYR A 98 -0.23 20.06 12.62
CA TYR A 98 -1.17 19.77 13.70
C TYR A 98 -0.43 19.39 14.99
N VAL A 99 0.59 18.54 14.90
CA VAL A 99 1.48 18.15 16.00
C VAL A 99 2.03 19.40 16.69
N LEU A 100 2.66 20.31 15.92
CA LEU A 100 3.22 21.56 16.45
C LEU A 100 2.13 22.45 17.08
N ARG A 101 0.95 22.56 16.44
CA ARG A 101 -0.16 23.35 16.98
C ARG A 101 -0.69 22.75 18.30
N SER A 102 -0.70 21.42 18.43
CA SER A 102 -1.10 20.75 19.66
C SER A 102 -0.19 21.07 20.83
N GLN A 103 1.12 21.14 20.57
CA GLN A 103 2.15 21.42 21.57
C GLN A 103 2.18 22.90 21.98
N TYR A 104 2.24 23.82 21.01
CA TYR A 104 2.49 25.23 21.28
C TYR A 104 1.23 26.07 21.45
N PHE A 105 0.15 25.74 20.74
CA PHE A 105 -1.06 26.55 20.72
C PHE A 105 -2.15 25.96 21.62
N TYR A 106 -2.50 24.68 21.41
CA TYR A 106 -3.55 24.03 22.20
C TYR A 106 -3.06 23.57 23.58
N LYS A 107 -1.74 23.44 23.78
CA LYS A 107 -1.10 23.04 25.05
C LYS A 107 -1.75 21.81 25.68
N ARG A 108 -2.08 20.81 24.83
CA ARG A 108 -2.72 19.58 25.29
C ARG A 108 -1.72 18.71 26.04
N SER A 109 -2.19 17.96 27.04
CA SER A 109 -1.39 17.05 27.84
C SER A 109 -2.06 15.67 27.84
N PRO A 110 -1.50 14.64 27.18
CA PRO A 110 -0.26 14.66 26.40
C PRO A 110 -0.41 15.36 25.05
N ALA A 111 0.68 15.96 24.56
CA ALA A 111 0.72 16.60 23.25
C ALA A 111 0.68 15.53 22.15
N CYS A 112 0.13 15.86 20.98
CA CYS A 112 0.22 14.94 19.84
C CYS A 112 1.68 14.85 19.41
N GLU A 113 2.22 13.64 19.34
CA GLU A 113 3.52 13.37 18.75
C GLU A 113 3.40 13.02 17.26
N TYR A 114 4.49 13.26 16.52
CA TYR A 114 4.55 12.90 15.11
C TYR A 114 4.84 11.39 14.97
N CYS A 115 4.02 10.69 14.19
CA CYS A 115 4.20 9.26 13.94
C CYS A 115 5.42 9.03 13.04
N LEU A 116 6.50 8.50 13.63
CA LEU A 116 7.67 8.03 12.89
C LEU A 116 7.51 6.54 12.60
N PRO A 117 7.60 6.10 11.33
CA PRO A 117 7.58 4.69 10.98
C PRO A 117 8.65 3.89 11.76
N GLY A 118 8.26 2.78 12.37
CA GLY A 118 9.09 1.93 13.24
C GLY A 118 9.25 2.43 14.69
N LYS A 119 8.65 3.57 15.04
CA LYS A 119 8.63 4.13 16.42
C LYS A 119 7.21 4.45 16.88
N GLU A 120 6.22 3.73 16.36
CA GLU A 120 4.80 3.94 16.63
C GLU A 120 4.45 3.73 18.11
N HIS A 121 5.19 2.85 18.80
CA HIS A 121 5.08 2.60 20.24
C HIS A 121 5.36 3.82 21.13
N ARG A 122 5.89 4.92 20.58
CA ARG A 122 6.12 6.17 21.32
C ARG A 122 4.89 7.07 21.40
N LEU A 123 3.87 6.79 20.58
CA LEU A 123 2.66 7.60 20.55
C LEU A 123 1.89 7.43 21.86
N GLU A 124 1.59 8.55 22.50
CA GLU A 124 0.74 8.58 23.69
C GLU A 124 -0.74 8.67 23.30
N THR A 125 -1.59 7.94 24.04
CA THR A 125 -3.04 7.98 23.84
C THR A 125 -3.64 9.25 24.43
N ASN A 126 -4.54 9.88 23.68
CA ASN A 126 -5.28 11.06 24.11
C ASN A 126 -6.67 11.08 23.45
N GLU A 127 -7.69 10.65 24.19
CA GLU A 127 -9.06 10.56 23.67
C GLU A 127 -9.65 11.92 23.28
N GLU A 128 -9.21 13.02 23.90
CA GLU A 128 -9.72 14.36 23.60
C GLU A 128 -9.29 14.86 22.22
N ILE A 129 -8.12 14.42 21.74
CA ILE A 129 -7.59 14.76 20.41
C ILE A 129 -8.07 13.73 19.37
N GLY A 130 -8.49 12.54 19.83
CA GLY A 130 -8.77 11.39 18.98
C GLY A 130 -7.52 10.56 18.68
N LEU A 131 -6.61 10.46 19.64
CA LEU A 131 -5.44 9.57 19.60
C LEU A 131 -5.74 8.32 20.41
N PHE A 132 -5.96 7.20 19.74
CA PHE A 132 -6.34 5.94 20.37
C PHE A 132 -5.33 4.80 20.17
N PHE A 133 -4.26 5.06 19.42
CA PHE A 133 -3.25 4.05 19.13
C PHE A 133 -2.37 3.82 20.37
N ASN A 134 -2.21 2.55 20.77
CA ASN A 134 -1.29 2.13 21.80
C ASN A 134 -0.61 0.84 21.35
N ASP A 135 0.71 0.81 21.37
CA ASP A 135 1.50 -0.36 21.04
C ASP A 135 2.66 -0.51 22.03
N CYS A 136 3.04 -1.75 22.30
CA CYS A 136 4.17 -2.02 23.17
C CYS A 136 5.48 -1.86 22.38
N ALA A 137 6.51 -1.35 23.03
CA ALA A 137 7.85 -1.37 22.45
C ALA A 137 8.23 -2.82 22.13
N ALA A 138 8.68 -3.07 20.91
CA ALA A 138 9.20 -4.37 20.52
C ALA A 138 10.33 -4.78 21.47
N ALA A 139 10.41 -6.07 21.81
CA ALA A 139 11.52 -6.58 22.59
C ALA A 139 12.83 -6.22 21.87
N ALA A 140 13.79 -5.66 22.62
CA ALA A 140 15.08 -5.34 22.07
C ALA A 140 15.67 -6.61 21.43
N GLU A 141 16.08 -6.52 20.17
CA GLU A 141 16.75 -7.62 19.49
C GLU A 141 18.00 -7.98 20.31
N ASP A 142 18.11 -9.24 20.71
CA ASP A 142 19.34 -9.74 21.30
C ASP A 142 20.36 -9.96 20.18
N TYR A 143 21.19 -8.95 19.92
CA TYR A 143 22.27 -9.04 18.95
C TYR A 143 23.36 -10.07 19.31
N ASN A 144 23.37 -10.56 20.57
CA ASN A 144 24.27 -11.62 21.00
C ASN A 144 23.65 -13.01 20.85
N ALA A 145 22.35 -13.10 20.55
CA ALA A 145 21.73 -14.37 20.25
C ALA A 145 22.37 -14.95 18.98
N PRO A 146 22.72 -16.25 18.96
CA PRO A 146 23.24 -16.88 17.76
C PRO A 146 22.17 -16.79 16.66
N HIS A 147 22.45 -15.98 15.64
CA HIS A 147 21.53 -15.70 14.52
C HIS A 147 21.19 -16.95 13.70
N VAL A 148 22.02 -17.99 13.85
CA VAL A 148 21.85 -19.31 13.28
C VAL A 148 22.23 -20.31 14.36
N ASP A 149 21.32 -21.24 14.66
CA ASP A 149 21.66 -22.44 15.42
C ASP A 149 22.56 -23.30 14.52
N THR A 150 23.86 -23.07 14.62
CA THR A 150 24.88 -23.77 13.84
C THR A 150 24.84 -25.26 14.08
N ASP A 151 24.42 -25.68 15.28
CA ASP A 151 24.37 -27.10 15.66
C ASP A 151 23.17 -27.78 15.00
N ALA A 152 22.00 -27.13 15.00
CA ALA A 152 20.83 -27.61 14.26
C ALA A 152 21.08 -27.66 12.74
N LEU A 153 21.77 -26.66 12.18
CA LEU A 153 22.13 -26.62 10.77
C LEU A 153 23.11 -27.76 10.41
N ASN A 154 24.14 -27.97 11.24
CA ASN A 154 25.13 -29.03 11.04
C ASN A 154 24.48 -30.42 11.13
N GLY A 155 23.57 -30.65 12.09
CA GLY A 155 22.82 -31.90 12.17
C GLY A 155 21.93 -32.17 10.95
N HIS A 156 21.31 -31.12 10.39
CA HIS A 156 20.52 -31.25 9.16
C HIS A 156 21.40 -31.59 7.96
N TRP A 157 22.60 -31.00 7.88
CA TRP A 157 23.59 -31.26 6.84
C TRP A 157 24.08 -32.72 6.86
N GLU A 158 24.38 -33.26 8.03
CA GLU A 158 24.81 -34.65 8.19
C GLU A 158 23.71 -35.65 7.78
N ASN A 159 22.46 -35.39 8.15
CA ASN A 159 21.33 -36.22 7.75
C ASN A 159 21.14 -36.23 6.22
N LEU A 160 21.21 -35.05 5.58
CA LEU A 160 21.19 -34.93 4.12
C LEU A 160 22.33 -35.72 3.46
N HIS A 161 23.56 -35.62 3.97
CA HIS A 161 24.70 -36.38 3.47
C HIS A 161 24.50 -37.91 3.59
N SER A 162 23.91 -38.36 4.70
CA SER A 162 23.60 -39.78 4.91
C SER A 162 22.54 -40.30 3.92
N GLN A 163 21.51 -39.51 3.61
CA GLN A 163 20.48 -39.90 2.64
C GLN A 163 21.01 -39.94 1.21
N VAL A 164 21.83 -38.96 0.81
CA VAL A 164 22.42 -38.91 -0.53
C VAL A 164 23.41 -40.06 -0.74
N SER A 165 24.28 -40.33 0.24
CA SER A 165 25.21 -41.45 0.18
C SER A 165 24.49 -42.81 0.18
N GLY A 166 23.41 -42.94 0.95
CA GLY A 166 22.53 -44.12 0.94
C GLY A 166 21.86 -44.36 -0.42
N ARG A 167 21.30 -43.31 -1.03
CA ARG A 167 20.68 -43.39 -2.38
C ARG A 167 21.70 -43.80 -3.45
N ARG A 168 22.91 -43.21 -3.42
CA ARG A 168 23.96 -43.52 -4.39
C ARG A 168 24.42 -44.99 -4.29
N LYS A 169 24.58 -45.51 -3.07
CA LYS A 169 24.87 -46.95 -2.85
C LYS A 169 23.71 -47.85 -3.30
N ALA A 170 22.46 -47.44 -3.09
CA ALA A 170 21.29 -48.19 -3.54
C ALA A 170 21.15 -48.21 -5.07
N GLU A 171 21.46 -47.10 -5.77
CA GLU A 171 21.51 -47.04 -7.23
C GLU A 171 22.65 -47.89 -7.80
N GLU A 172 23.86 -47.85 -7.21
CA GLU A 172 24.98 -48.69 -7.63
C GLU A 172 24.69 -50.20 -7.43
N ALA A 173 23.98 -50.57 -6.36
CA ALA A 173 23.54 -51.95 -6.11
C ALA A 173 22.36 -52.37 -7.02
N GLY A 174 21.45 -51.45 -7.35
CA GLY A 174 20.32 -51.66 -8.25
C GLY A 174 20.69 -51.67 -9.73
N GLY A 175 21.80 -51.03 -10.12
CA GLY A 175 22.31 -50.96 -11.50
C GLY A 175 22.70 -52.30 -12.12
N ARG A 176 22.68 -53.40 -11.36
CA ARG A 176 22.85 -54.77 -11.88
C ARG A 176 21.55 -55.52 -12.18
N ARG A 177 20.37 -54.93 -11.91
CA ARG A 177 19.07 -55.52 -12.30
C ARG A 177 18.10 -54.46 -12.82
N GLY A 178 17.90 -54.47 -14.13
CA GLY A 178 16.61 -54.13 -14.73
C GLY A 178 16.43 -52.68 -15.12
N ARG A 179 16.79 -52.39 -16.38
CA ARG A 179 16.25 -51.31 -17.19
C ARG A 179 14.72 -51.50 -17.31
N GLY A 180 13.95 -50.97 -16.36
CA GLY A 180 12.50 -51.14 -16.27
C GLY A 180 11.79 -49.85 -15.88
N ARG A 181 11.29 -49.14 -16.91
CA ARG A 181 10.26 -48.10 -16.92
C ARG A 181 9.41 -47.97 -15.64
N GLY A 182 9.30 -46.73 -15.14
CA GLY A 182 8.22 -46.31 -14.23
C GLY A 182 8.36 -44.86 -13.79
N ARG A 183 7.87 -43.91 -14.59
CA ARG A 183 7.61 -42.53 -14.17
C ARG A 183 6.45 -42.56 -13.18
N ALA A 184 6.69 -42.27 -11.92
CA ALA A 184 5.65 -41.86 -10.97
C ALA A 184 5.99 -40.45 -10.49
N GLY A 185 5.11 -39.50 -10.80
CA GLY A 185 5.23 -38.10 -10.38
C GLY A 185 5.08 -37.99 -8.87
N ALA A 186 6.05 -37.33 -8.23
CA ALA A 186 5.94 -36.88 -6.86
C ALA A 186 5.46 -35.43 -6.87
N GLU A 187 4.18 -35.25 -6.56
CA GLU A 187 3.53 -33.97 -6.35
C GLU A 187 4.02 -33.35 -5.03
N VAL A 188 4.73 -32.24 -5.12
CA VAL A 188 5.26 -31.49 -3.97
C VAL A 188 4.12 -30.66 -3.39
N ARG A 189 3.54 -31.15 -2.29
CA ARG A 189 2.55 -30.43 -1.49
C ARG A 189 3.27 -29.40 -0.61
N LEU A 190 3.29 -28.14 -1.04
CA LEU A 190 3.73 -27.01 -0.23
C LEU A 190 2.79 -26.86 0.98
N ARG A 191 3.29 -27.19 2.17
CA ARG A 191 2.67 -26.80 3.44
C ARG A 191 3.03 -25.34 3.70
N SER A 192 2.04 -24.47 3.57
CA SER A 192 2.04 -23.14 4.20
C SER A 192 2.06 -23.33 5.72
N GLN A 193 3.21 -23.06 6.35
CA GLN A 193 3.28 -22.74 7.77
C GLN A 193 3.13 -21.22 7.89
N GLY A 194 1.90 -20.77 8.16
CA GLY A 194 1.62 -19.45 8.68
C GLY A 194 1.26 -19.59 10.15
N GLU A 195 2.26 -19.68 11.02
CA GLU A 195 2.08 -19.50 12.47
C GLU A 195 2.58 -18.10 12.82
N GLY A 196 1.66 -17.13 12.70
CA GLY A 196 1.80 -15.81 13.33
C GLY A 196 1.35 -15.92 14.78
N THR A 197 2.33 -15.94 15.67
CA THR A 197 2.15 -16.13 17.11
C THR A 197 2.08 -14.76 17.81
N LEU A 198 0.97 -14.56 18.53
CA LEU A 198 0.75 -13.71 19.71
C LEU A 198 0.93 -12.17 19.62
N CYS A 199 -0.16 -11.49 19.96
CA CYS A 199 -0.15 -10.58 21.12
C CYS A 199 -1.44 -10.80 21.91
N LEU A 200 -1.34 -11.49 23.05
CA LEU A 200 -2.43 -11.70 23.99
C LEU A 200 -2.79 -10.35 24.64
N ARG A 201 -4.00 -9.87 24.39
CA ARG A 201 -4.67 -8.85 25.20
C ARG A 201 -4.91 -9.42 26.60
N SER A 202 -4.20 -8.90 27.61
CA SER A 202 -4.67 -8.92 29.00
C SER A 202 -5.50 -7.65 29.24
N SER A 203 -6.67 -7.87 29.84
CA SER A 203 -7.74 -6.94 30.17
C SER A 203 -7.33 -5.66 30.91
#